data_AF-A0A7S1HD56-F1
#
_entry.id   AF-A0A7S1HD56-F1
#
_cell.length_a   1.000
_cell.length_b   1.000
_cell.length_c   1.000
_cell.angle_alpha   90.00
_cell.angle_beta   90.00
_cell.angle_gamma   90.00
#
_symmetry.space_group_name_H-M   'P 1'
#
loop_
_entity.id
_entity.type
_entity.pdbx_description
1 polymer ?
#
loop_
_entity_poly.entity_id
_entity_poly.type
_entity_poly.pdbx_seq_one_letter_code
_entity_poly.pdbx_strand_id
1 'polypeptide(L)'
;WVPTVTGYAWYGLTVYPGYEIFKRFFVGLVGEANDAVYHVPLVLLSGACSTAIACIGVCPAEATRIRQVSDPSCAPTALGVARRIVDEGGFFKGLYEGFNLLLARQISFGMMKFLVFDYFANWVYATFPVMDDNTTLQLTVSLLSGAVAGVVSTIVSQPADTVLTKMKASQSEPAVSVISRVYKEYGPTGFFQGVGSRCVWAGSIIAGQFLLYDVGKNALQVAPEDLTLFLDVLGSVQMSPPI
;
A
#
# COMPACT_ATOMS: atom_id res chain seq x y z
N TRP A 1 -5.24 -9.26 -17.64
CA TRP A 1 -5.33 -9.69 -16.23
C TRP A 1 -3.98 -10.07 -15.62
N VAL A 2 -3.10 -10.78 -16.33
CA VAL A 2 -1.76 -11.18 -15.83
C VAL A 2 -0.99 -10.04 -15.14
N PRO A 3 -0.82 -8.84 -15.75
CA PRO A 3 -0.06 -7.76 -15.09
C PRO A 3 -0.72 -7.29 -13.77
N THR A 4 -2.04 -7.36 -13.69
CA THR A 4 -2.80 -7.00 -12.49
C THR A 4 -2.51 -7.98 -11.35
N VAL A 5 -2.57 -9.28 -11.64
CA VAL A 5 -2.27 -10.32 -10.64
C VAL A 5 -0.81 -10.22 -10.18
N THR A 6 0.14 -10.10 -11.10
CA THR A 6 1.56 -9.97 -10.77
C THR A 6 1.84 -8.74 -9.90
N GLY A 7 1.25 -7.59 -10.25
CA GLY A 7 1.41 -6.36 -9.48
C GLY A 7 0.84 -6.49 -8.06
N TYR A 8 -0.37 -7.03 -7.89
CA TYR A 8 -0.97 -7.19 -6.57
C TYR A 8 -0.29 -8.29 -5.73
N ALA A 9 0.17 -9.37 -6.36
CA ALA A 9 0.95 -10.41 -5.69
C ALA A 9 2.27 -9.83 -5.15
N TRP A 10 2.99 -9.06 -5.97
CA TRP A 10 4.20 -8.35 -5.53
C TRP A 10 3.89 -7.39 -4.38
N TYR A 11 2.84 -6.56 -4.53
CA TYR A 11 2.44 -5.60 -3.51
C TYR A 11 2.16 -6.30 -2.16
N GLY A 12 1.37 -7.38 -2.16
CA GLY A 12 1.09 -8.15 -0.94
C GLY A 12 2.36 -8.75 -0.31
N LEU A 13 3.24 -9.31 -1.13
CA LEU A 13 4.48 -9.95 -0.69
C LEU A 13 5.47 -8.94 -0.07
N THR A 14 5.50 -7.70 -0.56
CA THR A 14 6.46 -6.70 -0.08
C THR A 14 5.89 -5.76 0.98
N VAL A 15 4.62 -5.36 0.90
CA VAL A 15 4.08 -4.29 1.76
C VAL A 15 3.88 -4.74 3.19
N TYR A 16 3.24 -5.88 3.43
CA TYR A 16 2.96 -6.32 4.80
C TYR A 16 4.21 -6.76 5.55
N PRO A 17 5.09 -7.61 4.97
CA PRO A 17 6.36 -7.93 5.63
C PRO A 17 7.27 -6.71 5.75
N GLY A 18 7.33 -5.87 4.71
CA GLY A 18 8.13 -4.64 4.73
C GLY A 18 7.65 -3.67 5.82
N TYR A 19 6.34 -3.51 6.01
CA TYR A 19 5.78 -2.65 7.05
C TYR A 19 6.25 -3.10 8.44
N GLU A 20 6.19 -4.40 8.72
CA GLU A 20 6.59 -4.97 10.01
C GLU A 20 8.10 -4.82 10.25
N ILE A 21 8.93 -5.09 9.22
CA ILE A 21 10.38 -4.89 9.29
C ILE A 21 10.73 -3.42 9.60
N PHE A 22 10.12 -2.47 8.87
CA PHE A 22 10.38 -1.05 9.11
C PHE A 22 9.85 -0.56 10.45
N LYS A 23 8.69 -1.05 10.89
CA LYS A 23 8.12 -0.70 12.20
C LYS A 23 9.08 -1.12 13.30
N ARG A 24 9.55 -2.37 13.29
CA ARG A 24 10.54 -2.87 14.27
C ARG A 24 11.87 -2.12 14.20
N PHE A 25 12.36 -1.83 12.99
CA PHE A 25 13.59 -1.06 12.82
C PHE A 25 13.48 0.35 13.42
N PHE A 26 12.40 1.08 13.13
CA PHE A 26 12.23 2.44 13.66
C PHE A 26 11.93 2.45 15.16
N VAL A 27 11.15 1.49 15.67
CA VAL A 27 10.94 1.32 17.12
C VAL A 27 12.27 1.01 17.82
N GLY A 28 13.09 0.12 17.27
CA GLY A 28 14.42 -0.20 17.80
C GLY A 28 15.38 0.99 17.82
N LEU A 29 15.27 1.89 16.84
CA LEU A 29 16.06 3.14 16.81
C LEU A 29 15.64 4.16 17.87
N VAL A 30 14.35 4.27 18.14
CA VAL A 30 13.79 5.27 19.09
C VAL A 30 13.73 4.72 20.53
N GLY A 31 13.81 3.40 20.68
CA GLY A 31 13.70 2.66 21.94
C GLY A 31 12.25 2.30 22.27
N GLU A 32 12.01 1.07 22.71
CA GLU A 32 10.66 0.53 22.98
C GLU A 32 9.86 1.37 24.00
N ALA A 33 10.55 1.98 24.97
CA ALA A 33 9.92 2.85 25.96
C ALA A 33 9.27 4.11 25.35
N ASN A 34 9.70 4.51 24.16
CA ASN A 34 9.22 5.71 23.46
C ASN A 34 8.20 5.37 22.36
N ASP A 35 7.88 4.09 22.13
CA ASP A 35 6.92 3.67 21.11
C ASP A 35 5.56 4.34 21.30
N ALA A 36 5.05 4.36 22.53
CA ALA A 36 3.78 5.01 22.85
C ALA A 36 3.75 6.52 22.54
N VAL A 37 4.90 7.20 22.61
CA VAL A 37 5.03 8.65 22.35
C VAL A 37 5.12 8.93 20.84
N TYR A 38 5.83 8.08 20.11
CA TYR A 38 6.10 8.25 18.68
C TYR A 38 5.33 7.28 17.77
N HIS A 39 4.29 6.62 18.30
CA HIS A 39 3.55 5.57 17.59
C HIS A 39 3.06 6.01 16.20
N VAL A 40 2.43 7.18 16.12
CA VAL A 40 1.91 7.74 14.86
C VAL A 40 3.03 7.94 13.82
N PRO A 41 4.09 8.73 14.08
CA PRO A 41 5.16 8.90 13.10
C PRO A 41 5.87 7.59 12.75
N LEU A 42 6.04 6.66 13.69
CA LEU A 42 6.64 5.35 13.44
C LEU A 42 5.80 4.52 12.47
N VAL A 43 4.48 4.43 12.69
CA VAL A 43 3.54 3.71 11.81
C VAL A 43 3.51 4.36 10.42
N LEU A 44 3.48 5.68 10.35
CA LEU A 44 3.45 6.43 9.10
C LEU A 44 4.74 6.23 8.28
N LEU A 45 5.91 6.35 8.91
CA LEU A 45 7.20 6.12 8.26
C LEU A 45 7.33 4.68 7.76
N SER A 46 6.92 3.72 8.57
CA SER A 46 6.93 2.29 8.20
C SER A 46 6.01 2.00 7.01
N GLY A 47 4.81 2.57 7.02
CA GLY A 47 3.86 2.50 5.91
C GLY A 47 4.40 3.14 4.63
N ALA A 48 5.09 4.27 4.75
CA ALA A 48 5.69 4.96 3.61
C ALA A 48 6.85 4.15 2.99
N CYS A 49 7.80 3.69 3.80
CA CYS A 49 8.96 2.92 3.34
C CYS A 49 8.56 1.59 2.70
N SER A 50 7.68 0.83 3.35
CA SER A 50 7.18 -0.45 2.82
C SER A 50 6.46 -0.27 1.47
N THR A 51 5.64 0.77 1.36
CA THR A 51 4.91 1.06 0.13
C THR A 51 5.82 1.56 -0.97
N ALA A 52 6.86 2.34 -0.66
CA ALA A 52 7.85 2.80 -1.63
C ALA A 52 8.60 1.62 -2.27
N ILE A 53 9.02 0.63 -1.48
CA ILE A 53 9.65 -0.60 -1.98
C ILE A 53 8.68 -1.40 -2.86
N ALA A 54 7.44 -1.53 -2.43
CA ALA A 54 6.42 -2.23 -3.21
C ALA A 54 6.19 -1.58 -4.59
N CYS A 55 6.26 -0.25 -4.67
CA CYS A 55 6.10 0.47 -5.92
C CYS A 55 7.14 0.08 -6.97
N ILE A 56 8.33 -0.39 -6.59
CA ILE A 56 9.40 -0.80 -7.53
C ILE A 56 8.90 -1.93 -8.43
N GLY A 57 8.26 -2.96 -7.89
CA GLY A 57 7.71 -4.06 -8.68
C GLY A 57 6.29 -3.80 -9.21
N VAL A 58 5.50 -2.95 -8.55
CA VAL A 58 4.16 -2.58 -9.04
C VAL A 58 4.23 -1.68 -10.27
N CYS A 59 5.20 -0.76 -10.36
CA CYS A 59 5.29 0.17 -11.49
C CYS A 59 5.38 -0.51 -12.86
N PRO A 60 6.29 -1.46 -13.12
CA PRO A 60 6.36 -2.13 -14.41
C PRO A 60 5.09 -2.93 -14.73
N ALA A 61 4.47 -3.53 -13.71
CA ALA A 61 3.21 -4.26 -13.85
C ALA A 61 2.04 -3.32 -14.21
N GLU A 62 1.99 -2.13 -13.60
CA GLU A 62 1.00 -1.10 -13.89
C GLU A 62 1.21 -0.48 -15.29
N ALA A 63 2.46 -0.18 -15.67
CA ALA A 63 2.80 0.31 -17.01
C ALA A 63 2.34 -0.68 -18.09
N THR A 64 2.64 -1.97 -17.90
CA THR A 64 2.22 -3.05 -18.80
C THR A 64 0.69 -3.17 -18.85
N ARG A 65 0.01 -3.09 -17.70
CA ARG A 65 -1.47 -3.10 -17.62
C ARG A 65 -2.08 -1.94 -18.39
N ILE A 66 -1.58 -0.72 -18.17
CA ILE A 66 -2.10 0.49 -18.81
C ILE A 66 -1.96 0.38 -20.33
N ARG A 67 -0.78 0.00 -20.83
CA ARG A 67 -0.53 -0.17 -22.27
C ARG A 67 -1.42 -1.26 -22.88
N GLN A 68 -1.62 -2.37 -22.18
CA GLN A 68 -2.47 -3.47 -22.64
C GLN A 68 -3.95 -3.05 -22.77
N VAL A 69 -4.44 -2.16 -21.89
CA VAL A 69 -5.83 -1.68 -21.92
C VAL A 69 -6.01 -0.53 -22.91
N SER A 70 -5.00 0.35 -23.05
CA SER A 70 -5.08 1.48 -23.99
C SER A 70 -4.86 1.06 -25.44
N ASP A 71 -4.06 0.02 -25.70
CA ASP A 71 -3.80 -0.52 -27.02
C ASP A 71 -3.82 -2.06 -27.00
N PRO A 72 -5.02 -2.66 -27.15
CA PRO A 72 -5.17 -4.11 -27.19
C PRO A 72 -4.45 -4.78 -28.36
N SER A 73 -4.07 -4.02 -29.40
CA SER A 73 -3.38 -4.53 -30.59
C SER A 73 -1.85 -4.59 -30.44
N CYS A 74 -1.30 -3.98 -29.39
CA CYS A 74 0.14 -3.85 -29.16
C CYS A 74 0.86 -5.21 -29.11
N ALA A 75 0.35 -6.16 -28.32
CA ALA A 75 0.84 -7.53 -28.27
C ALA A 75 -0.20 -8.48 -27.64
N PRO A 76 -0.22 -9.77 -28.02
CA PRO A 76 -1.17 -10.74 -27.49
C PRO A 76 -0.88 -11.15 -26.04
N THR A 77 0.35 -10.96 -25.55
CA THR A 77 0.78 -11.37 -24.21
C THR A 77 1.29 -10.19 -23.39
N ALA A 78 1.10 -10.25 -22.07
CA ALA A 78 1.60 -9.25 -21.13
C ALA A 78 3.11 -9.04 -21.23
N LEU A 79 3.87 -10.14 -21.37
CA LEU A 79 5.32 -10.07 -21.56
C LEU A 79 5.69 -9.43 -22.90
N GLY A 80 4.91 -9.67 -23.95
CA GLY A 80 5.07 -9.00 -25.25
C GLY A 80 4.83 -7.50 -25.15
N VAL A 81 3.81 -7.07 -24.41
CA VAL A 81 3.54 -5.64 -24.13
C VAL A 81 4.69 -5.02 -23.34
N ALA A 82 5.17 -5.69 -22.28
CA ALA A 82 6.30 -5.19 -21.49
C ALA A 82 7.57 -5.05 -22.35
N ARG A 83 7.87 -6.05 -23.20
CA ARG A 83 9.00 -6.01 -24.13
C ARG A 83 8.88 -4.87 -25.13
N ARG A 84 7.69 -4.66 -25.72
CA ARG A 84 7.38 -3.51 -26.58
C ARG A 84 7.66 -2.17 -25.91
N ILE A 85 7.25 -2.00 -24.65
CA ILE A 85 7.53 -0.79 -23.87
C ILE A 85 9.05 -0.58 -23.71
N VAL A 86 9.79 -1.65 -23.42
CA VAL A 86 11.25 -1.59 -23.29
C VAL A 86 11.93 -1.29 -24.62
N ASP A 87 11.45 -1.86 -25.72
CA ASP A 87 12.00 -1.62 -27.06
C ASP A 87 11.74 -0.19 -27.55
N GLU A 88 10.57 0.39 -27.22
CA GLU A 88 10.17 1.74 -27.62
C GLU A 88 10.83 2.85 -26.75
N GLY A 89 10.93 2.63 -25.44
CA GLY A 89 11.30 3.67 -24.47
C GLY A 89 12.49 3.34 -23.56
N GLY A 90 13.04 2.12 -23.65
CA GLY A 90 14.06 1.62 -22.73
C GLY A 90 13.48 1.09 -21.41
N PHE A 91 14.27 0.33 -20.66
CA PHE A 91 13.82 -0.35 -19.43
C PHE A 91 13.31 0.63 -18.36
N PHE A 92 14.14 1.60 -17.98
CA PHE A 92 13.78 2.54 -16.92
C PHE A 92 12.77 3.60 -17.40
N LYS A 93 13.06 4.25 -18.52
CA LYS A 93 12.23 5.35 -19.00
C LYS A 93 10.85 4.87 -19.48
N GLY A 94 10.74 3.66 -20.04
CA GLY A 94 9.45 3.08 -20.44
C GLY A 94 8.64 2.51 -19.26
N LEU A 95 9.21 1.61 -18.46
CA LEU A 95 8.45 0.93 -17.40
C LEU A 95 8.20 1.80 -16.15
N TYR A 96 8.99 2.85 -15.95
CA TYR A 96 8.92 3.73 -14.77
C TYR A 96 8.53 5.18 -15.10
N GLU A 97 7.99 5.45 -16.30
CA GLU A 97 7.60 6.81 -16.74
C GLU A 97 6.68 7.53 -15.75
N GLY A 98 5.83 6.79 -15.03
CA GLY A 98 4.90 7.30 -14.02
C GLY A 98 5.30 7.08 -12.56
N PHE A 99 6.55 6.70 -12.27
CA PHE A 99 6.94 6.19 -10.95
C PHE A 99 6.75 7.20 -9.82
N ASN A 100 7.18 8.45 -9.99
CA ASN A 100 7.01 9.49 -8.96
C ASN A 100 5.52 9.72 -8.62
N LEU A 101 4.69 9.69 -9.66
CA LEU A 101 3.25 9.85 -9.54
C LEU A 101 2.62 8.66 -8.80
N LEU A 102 3.08 7.45 -9.14
CA LEU A 102 2.67 6.22 -8.48
C LEU A 102 3.07 6.24 -7.00
N LEU A 103 4.29 6.63 -6.67
CA LEU A 103 4.77 6.76 -5.30
C LEU A 103 3.89 7.70 -4.48
N ALA A 104 3.59 8.89 -5.00
CA ALA A 104 2.74 9.85 -4.30
C ALA A 104 1.35 9.24 -3.96
N ARG A 105 0.73 8.55 -4.92
CA ARG A 105 -0.55 7.85 -4.68
C ARG A 105 -0.42 6.80 -3.58
N GLN A 106 0.54 5.90 -3.75
CA GLN A 106 0.60 4.67 -2.98
C GLN A 106 1.09 4.95 -1.56
N ILE A 107 2.05 5.85 -1.38
CA ILE A 107 2.56 6.24 -0.06
C ILE A 107 1.45 6.87 0.78
N SER A 108 0.70 7.85 0.23
CA SER A 108 -0.41 8.46 0.96
C SER A 108 -1.48 7.44 1.36
N PHE A 109 -1.83 6.54 0.44
CA PHE A 109 -2.78 5.47 0.72
C PHE A 109 -2.26 4.49 1.78
N GLY A 110 -1.01 4.02 1.65
CA GLY A 110 -0.40 3.03 2.52
C GLY A 110 -0.20 3.53 3.95
N MET A 111 0.27 4.77 4.11
CA MET A 111 0.38 5.46 5.40
C MET A 111 -0.94 5.46 6.15
N MET A 112 -2.02 5.92 5.50
CA MET A 112 -3.32 6.02 6.13
C MET A 112 -3.93 4.64 6.40
N LYS A 113 -3.75 3.68 5.47
CA LYS A 113 -4.25 2.31 5.62
C LYS A 113 -3.75 1.68 6.93
N PHE A 114 -2.44 1.71 7.17
CA PHE A 114 -1.86 1.10 8.37
C PHE A 114 -2.23 1.87 9.65
N LEU A 115 -2.21 3.21 9.59
CA LEU A 115 -2.59 4.03 10.75
C LEU A 115 -4.04 3.78 11.20
N VAL A 116 -5.00 3.83 10.27
CA VAL A 116 -6.42 3.64 10.61
C VAL A 116 -6.69 2.22 11.08
N PHE A 117 -6.08 1.22 10.43
CA PHE A 117 -6.24 -0.16 10.82
C PHE A 117 -5.80 -0.37 12.28
N ASP A 118 -4.61 0.10 12.62
CA ASP A 118 -4.02 -0.03 13.97
C ASP A 118 -4.89 0.69 15.03
N TYR A 119 -5.23 1.95 14.81
CA TYR A 119 -6.07 2.70 15.76
C TYR A 119 -7.47 2.12 15.93
N PHE A 120 -8.12 1.72 14.83
CA PHE A 120 -9.48 1.18 14.89
C PHE A 120 -9.49 -0.19 15.56
N ALA A 121 -8.54 -1.08 15.24
CA ALA A 121 -8.41 -2.36 15.91
C ALA A 121 -8.18 -2.18 17.41
N ASN A 122 -7.23 -1.33 17.81
CA ASN A 122 -6.94 -1.04 19.21
C ASN A 122 -8.16 -0.46 19.95
N TRP A 123 -8.92 0.44 19.31
CA TRP A 123 -10.15 0.97 19.88
C TRP A 123 -11.22 -0.11 20.09
N VAL A 124 -11.38 -1.02 19.12
CA VAL A 124 -12.33 -2.13 19.22
C VAL A 124 -11.94 -3.08 20.35
N TYR A 125 -10.66 -3.48 20.45
CA TYR A 125 -10.19 -4.34 21.53
C TYR A 125 -10.28 -3.70 22.91
N ALA A 126 -10.00 -2.38 23.02
CA ALA A 126 -10.15 -1.64 24.27
C ALA A 126 -11.62 -1.54 24.73
N THR A 127 -12.55 -1.46 23.78
CA THR A 127 -13.99 -1.34 24.07
C THR A 127 -14.62 -2.70 24.34
N PHE A 128 -14.15 -3.75 23.67
CA PHE A 128 -14.68 -5.11 23.76
C PHE A 128 -13.55 -6.14 23.96
N PRO A 129 -13.00 -6.24 25.19
CA PRO A 129 -11.87 -7.14 25.47
C PRO A 129 -12.15 -8.61 25.16
N VAL A 130 -13.41 -9.03 25.25
CA VAL A 130 -13.87 -10.40 24.91
C VAL A 130 -13.56 -10.80 23.46
N MET A 131 -13.34 -9.83 22.56
CA MET A 131 -12.98 -10.12 21.17
C MET A 131 -11.54 -10.61 21.01
N ASP A 132 -10.68 -10.43 22.01
CA ASP A 132 -9.29 -10.90 21.97
C ASP A 132 -9.16 -12.40 22.27
N ASP A 133 -10.09 -12.97 23.07
CA ASP A 133 -10.01 -14.37 23.50
C ASP A 133 -10.49 -15.38 22.44
N ASN A 134 -11.03 -14.92 21.31
CA ASN A 134 -11.61 -15.78 20.29
C ASN A 134 -11.11 -15.42 18.89
N THR A 135 -10.43 -16.37 18.24
CA THR A 135 -9.90 -16.23 16.87
C THR A 135 -10.94 -15.76 15.86
N THR A 136 -12.19 -16.21 15.97
CA THR A 136 -13.27 -15.78 15.06
C THR A 136 -13.63 -14.31 15.26
N LEU A 137 -13.58 -13.84 16.50
CA LEU A 137 -13.83 -12.44 16.84
C LEU A 137 -12.65 -11.57 16.40
N GLN A 138 -11.41 -11.99 16.62
CA GLN A 138 -10.21 -11.30 16.11
C GLN A 138 -10.26 -11.13 14.58
N LEU A 139 -10.62 -12.19 13.83
CA LEU A 139 -10.79 -12.12 12.38
C LEU A 139 -11.89 -11.14 11.96
N THR A 140 -12.96 -11.04 12.75
CA THR A 140 -14.04 -10.07 12.54
C THR A 140 -13.56 -8.64 12.78
N VAL A 141 -12.78 -8.41 13.84
CA VAL A 141 -12.15 -7.11 14.13
C VAL A 141 -11.24 -6.72 12.97
N SER A 142 -10.38 -7.62 12.49
CA SER A 142 -9.48 -7.36 11.36
C SER A 142 -10.23 -7.04 10.07
N LEU A 143 -11.33 -7.73 9.79
CA LEU A 143 -12.16 -7.45 8.63
C LEU A 143 -12.80 -6.05 8.72
N LEU A 144 -13.36 -5.69 9.87
CA LEU A 144 -13.99 -4.38 10.10
C LEU A 144 -12.95 -3.25 10.09
N SER A 145 -11.83 -3.42 10.78
CA SER A 145 -10.69 -2.51 10.78
C SER A 145 -10.15 -2.31 9.37
N GLY A 146 -10.04 -3.38 8.58
CA GLY A 146 -9.63 -3.32 7.18
C GLY A 146 -10.64 -2.56 6.31
N ALA A 147 -11.94 -2.75 6.52
CA ALA A 147 -12.98 -2.02 5.79
C ALA A 147 -12.91 -0.51 6.09
N VAL A 148 -12.85 -0.14 7.37
CA VAL A 148 -12.74 1.27 7.80
C VAL A 148 -11.45 1.89 7.29
N ALA A 149 -10.32 1.17 7.41
CA ALA A 149 -9.03 1.61 6.89
C ALA A 149 -9.09 1.84 5.38
N GLY A 150 -9.70 0.96 4.60
CA GLY A 150 -9.86 1.11 3.15
C GLY A 150 -10.69 2.33 2.76
N VAL A 151 -11.77 2.61 3.49
CA VAL A 151 -12.62 3.78 3.24
C VAL A 151 -11.88 5.07 3.58
N VAL A 152 -11.30 5.17 4.78
CA VAL A 152 -10.64 6.40 5.25
C VAL A 152 -9.38 6.68 4.42
N SER A 153 -8.55 5.68 4.13
CA SER A 153 -7.37 5.84 3.28
C SER A 153 -7.72 6.31 1.88
N THR A 154 -8.85 5.84 1.33
CA THR A 154 -9.35 6.30 0.04
C THR A 154 -9.74 7.77 0.08
N ILE A 155 -10.49 8.22 1.10
CA ILE A 155 -10.89 9.62 1.23
C ILE A 155 -9.67 10.54 1.32
N VAL A 156 -8.65 10.13 2.09
CA VAL A 156 -7.42 10.89 2.27
C VAL A 156 -6.57 10.92 0.99
N SER A 157 -6.48 9.81 0.24
CA SER A 157 -5.68 9.76 -0.99
C SER A 157 -6.40 10.37 -2.21
N GLN A 158 -7.73 10.50 -2.15
CA GLN A 158 -8.57 10.91 -3.28
C GLN A 158 -8.15 12.22 -3.96
N PRO A 159 -7.79 13.31 -3.25
CA PRO A 159 -7.36 14.54 -3.92
C PRO A 159 -6.08 14.36 -4.72
N ALA A 160 -5.10 13.64 -4.16
CA ALA A 160 -3.88 13.29 -4.87
C ALA A 160 -4.25 12.48 -6.11
N ASP A 161 -4.97 11.37 -5.94
CA ASP A 161 -5.44 10.50 -7.01
C ASP A 161 -6.12 11.22 -8.19
N THR A 162 -7.00 12.18 -7.90
CA THR A 162 -7.68 12.98 -8.94
C THR A 162 -6.69 13.82 -9.73
N VAL A 163 -5.72 14.45 -9.07
CA VAL A 163 -4.64 15.21 -9.73
C VAL A 163 -3.79 14.28 -10.59
N LEU A 164 -3.35 13.15 -10.05
CA LEU A 164 -2.51 12.17 -10.76
C LEU A 164 -3.23 11.62 -12.01
N THR A 165 -4.52 11.32 -11.90
CA THR A 165 -5.33 10.78 -13.00
C THR A 165 -5.46 11.80 -14.13
N LYS A 166 -5.73 13.07 -13.79
CA LYS A 166 -5.84 14.14 -14.77
C LYS A 166 -4.49 14.51 -15.41
N MET A 167 -3.38 14.44 -14.66
CA MET A 167 -2.03 14.60 -15.22
C MET A 167 -1.71 13.53 -16.27
N LYS A 168 -2.06 12.26 -16.00
CA LYS A 168 -1.87 11.17 -16.96
C LYS A 168 -2.73 11.34 -18.21
N ALA A 169 -3.93 11.89 -18.09
CA ALA A 169 -4.81 12.16 -19.22
C ALA A 169 -4.34 13.36 -20.08
N SER A 170 -3.68 14.35 -19.50
CA SER A 170 -3.28 15.60 -20.16
C SER A 170 -1.81 15.65 -20.61
N GLN A 171 -1.17 14.51 -20.91
CA GLN A 171 0.23 14.45 -21.37
C GLN A 171 1.23 15.19 -20.46
N SER A 172 1.17 14.93 -19.15
CA SER A 172 2.18 15.40 -18.18
C SER A 172 2.21 16.92 -17.93
N GLU A 173 1.05 17.57 -17.97
CA GLU A 173 0.90 18.91 -17.38
C GLU A 173 1.42 18.96 -15.92
N PRO A 174 2.03 20.08 -15.47
CA PRO A 174 2.46 20.23 -14.09
C PRO A 174 1.30 20.04 -13.10
N ALA A 175 1.54 19.37 -11.97
CA ALA A 175 0.51 19.12 -10.96
C ALA A 175 -0.23 20.41 -10.52
N VAL A 176 0.50 21.52 -10.41
CA VAL A 176 -0.04 22.83 -10.03
C VAL A 176 -1.04 23.36 -11.05
N SER A 177 -0.80 23.17 -12.35
CA SER A 177 -1.75 23.61 -13.39
C SER A 177 -3.02 22.76 -13.35
N VAL A 178 -2.88 21.45 -13.14
CA VAL A 178 -4.01 20.53 -13.01
C VAL A 178 -4.83 20.86 -11.76
N ILE A 179 -4.21 21.11 -10.61
CA ILE A 179 -4.89 21.53 -9.37
C ILE A 179 -5.65 22.82 -9.62
N SER A 180 -5.01 23.83 -10.20
CA SER A 180 -5.63 25.13 -10.51
C SER A 180 -6.83 24.98 -11.46
N ARG A 181 -6.70 24.16 -12.50
CA ARG A 181 -7.78 23.87 -13.45
C ARG A 181 -8.96 23.18 -12.77
N VAL A 182 -8.71 22.11 -12.02
CA VAL A 182 -9.76 21.36 -11.30
C VAL A 182 -10.49 22.26 -10.32
N TYR A 183 -9.74 23.07 -9.57
CA TYR A 183 -10.31 23.99 -8.61
C TYR A 183 -11.17 25.07 -9.27
N LYS A 184 -10.74 25.63 -10.41
CA LYS A 184 -11.50 26.64 -11.16
C LYS A 184 -12.75 26.09 -11.83
N GLU A 185 -12.69 24.87 -12.34
CA GLU A 185 -13.76 24.28 -13.16
C GLU A 185 -14.83 23.57 -12.31
N TYR A 186 -14.43 22.88 -11.24
CA TYR A 186 -15.31 22.04 -10.41
C TYR A 186 -15.29 22.39 -8.92
N GLY A 187 -14.48 23.38 -8.50
CA GLY A 187 -14.32 23.71 -7.08
C GLY A 187 -13.64 22.61 -6.26
N PRO A 188 -13.71 22.69 -4.92
CA PRO A 188 -13.11 21.69 -4.02
C PRO A 188 -13.78 20.30 -4.12
N THR A 189 -15.07 20.24 -4.49
CA THR A 189 -15.79 18.97 -4.68
C THR A 189 -15.31 18.20 -5.91
N GLY A 190 -14.70 18.89 -6.89
CA GLY A 190 -14.08 18.28 -8.06
C GLY A 190 -13.02 17.24 -7.73
N PHE A 191 -12.31 17.40 -6.60
CA PHE A 191 -11.29 16.44 -6.16
C PHE A 191 -11.87 15.14 -5.63
N PHE A 192 -13.13 15.13 -5.18
CA PHE A 192 -13.80 13.98 -4.56
C PHE A 192 -14.81 13.30 -5.49
N GLN A 193 -14.81 13.63 -6.78
CA GLN A 193 -15.67 12.96 -7.76
C GLN A 193 -15.34 11.47 -7.82
N GLY A 194 -16.36 10.62 -7.68
CA GLY A 194 -16.20 9.16 -7.69
C GLY A 194 -15.65 8.55 -6.39
N VAL A 195 -15.51 9.33 -5.31
CA VAL A 195 -14.99 8.81 -4.03
C VAL A 195 -15.88 7.70 -3.46
N GLY A 196 -17.19 7.78 -3.62
CA GLY A 196 -18.14 6.79 -3.06
C GLY A 196 -17.92 5.38 -3.63
N SER A 197 -17.83 5.24 -4.96
CA SER A 197 -17.57 3.94 -5.59
C SER A 197 -16.18 3.41 -5.23
N ARG A 198 -15.19 4.31 -5.13
CA ARG A 198 -13.84 3.96 -4.71
C ARG A 198 -13.78 3.50 -3.25
N CYS A 199 -14.55 4.11 -2.35
CA CYS A 199 -14.65 3.69 -0.95
C CYS A 199 -15.21 2.28 -0.81
N VAL A 200 -16.27 1.95 -1.55
CA VAL A 200 -16.83 0.58 -1.55
C VAL A 200 -15.79 -0.41 -2.08
N TRP A 201 -15.17 -0.10 -3.21
CA TRP A 201 -14.17 -0.97 -3.84
C TRP A 201 -12.93 -1.19 -2.95
N ALA A 202 -12.35 -0.10 -2.44
CA ALA A 202 -11.16 -0.17 -1.58
C ALA A 202 -11.48 -0.77 -0.22
N GLY A 203 -12.61 -0.40 0.41
CA GLY A 203 -13.06 -0.98 1.67
C GLY A 203 -13.17 -2.50 1.58
N SER A 204 -13.83 -3.03 0.55
CA SER A 204 -13.96 -4.48 0.35
C SER A 204 -12.60 -5.17 0.12
N ILE A 205 -11.72 -4.59 -0.69
CA ILE A 205 -10.40 -5.19 -0.97
C ILE A 205 -9.52 -5.19 0.27
N ILE A 206 -9.42 -4.06 0.98
CA ILE A 206 -8.56 -3.94 2.15
C ILE A 206 -9.08 -4.80 3.30
N ALA A 207 -10.40 -4.87 3.51
CA ALA A 207 -11.01 -5.81 4.44
C ALA A 207 -10.62 -7.26 4.15
N GLY A 208 -10.72 -7.68 2.88
CA GLY A 208 -10.30 -9.02 2.46
C GLY A 208 -8.80 -9.26 2.63
N GLN A 209 -7.95 -8.26 2.36
CA GLN A 209 -6.50 -8.36 2.53
C GLN A 209 -6.09 -8.58 3.98
N PHE A 210 -6.63 -7.79 4.92
CA PHE A 210 -6.32 -7.96 6.34
C PHE A 210 -6.91 -9.25 6.90
N LEU A 211 -8.13 -9.63 6.51
CA LEU A 211 -8.71 -10.93 6.88
C LEU A 211 -7.80 -12.08 6.41
N LEU A 212 -7.39 -12.08 5.14
CA LEU A 212 -6.54 -13.14 4.58
C LEU A 212 -5.17 -13.18 5.26
N TYR A 213 -4.61 -12.02 5.58
CA TYR A 213 -3.35 -11.92 6.29
C TYR A 213 -3.43 -12.55 7.68
N ASP A 214 -4.50 -12.26 8.44
CA ASP A 214 -4.67 -12.80 9.79
C ASP A 214 -5.11 -14.27 9.79
N VAL A 215 -5.93 -14.71 8.84
CA VAL A 215 -6.18 -16.14 8.61
C VAL A 215 -4.87 -16.88 8.32
N GLY A 216 -4.02 -16.31 7.47
CA GLY A 216 -2.70 -16.88 7.15
C GLY A 216 -1.79 -16.98 8.37
N LYS A 217 -1.71 -15.93 9.19
CA LYS A 217 -0.98 -15.94 10.46
C LYS A 217 -1.49 -17.01 11.42
N ASN A 218 -2.80 -17.06 11.62
CA ASN A 218 -3.43 -18.02 12.51
C ASN A 218 -3.24 -19.47 12.03
N ALA A 219 -3.36 -19.72 10.73
CA ALA A 219 -3.17 -21.05 10.14
C ALA A 219 -1.72 -21.54 10.25
N LEU A 220 -0.74 -20.63 10.17
CA LEU A 220 0.67 -20.93 10.31
C LEU A 220 1.15 -20.91 11.78
N GLN A 221 0.25 -20.65 12.74
CA GLN A 221 0.57 -20.49 14.16
C GLN A 221 1.72 -19.49 14.43
N VAL A 222 1.87 -18.47 13.57
CA VAL A 222 2.94 -17.48 13.73
C VAL A 222 2.56 -16.55 14.86
N ALA A 223 3.13 -16.77 16.05
CA ALA A 223 3.03 -15.80 17.12
C ALA A 223 3.75 -14.50 16.72
N PRO A 224 3.38 -13.33 17.28
CA PRO A 224 4.18 -12.11 17.15
C PRO A 224 5.66 -12.32 17.51
N GLU A 225 5.90 -13.28 18.40
CA GLU A 225 7.18 -13.78 18.93
C GLU A 225 7.98 -14.63 17.92
N ASP A 226 7.33 -15.41 17.05
CA ASP A 226 8.02 -16.27 16.07
C ASP A 226 8.62 -15.45 14.92
N LEU A 227 8.01 -14.30 14.62
CA LEU A 227 8.55 -13.37 13.64
C LEU A 227 9.84 -12.69 14.14
N THR A 228 9.98 -12.56 15.47
CA THR A 228 11.22 -12.17 16.14
C THR A 228 12.29 -13.25 15.96
N LEU A 229 11.96 -14.53 16.14
CA LEU A 229 12.91 -15.65 16.03
C LEU A 229 13.51 -15.82 14.62
N PHE A 230 12.68 -15.75 13.56
CA PHE A 230 13.15 -15.90 12.17
C PHE A 230 14.06 -14.73 11.73
N LEU A 231 13.77 -13.52 12.19
CA LEU A 231 14.56 -12.33 11.87
C LEU A 231 15.75 -12.13 12.81
N ASP A 232 15.74 -12.66 14.03
CA ASP A 232 16.93 -12.77 14.90
C ASP A 232 17.95 -13.77 14.33
N VAL A 233 17.49 -14.85 13.68
CA VAL A 233 18.35 -15.76 12.91
C VAL A 233 18.97 -15.05 11.70
N LEU A 234 18.28 -14.10 11.07
CA LEU A 234 18.84 -13.30 9.97
C LEU A 234 19.69 -12.11 10.45
N GLY A 235 19.34 -11.50 11.59
CA GLY A 235 20.08 -10.40 12.22
C GLY A 235 21.36 -10.86 12.92
N SER A 236 21.39 -12.07 13.48
CA SER A 236 22.58 -12.69 14.05
C SER A 236 23.63 -13.06 12.99
N VAL A 237 23.23 -13.20 11.72
CA VAL A 237 24.17 -13.40 10.59
C VAL A 237 24.90 -12.09 10.21
N GLN A 238 24.45 -10.92 10.67
CA GLN A 238 25.09 -9.63 10.38
C GLN A 238 25.81 -8.96 11.57
N MET A 239 25.89 -9.61 12.74
CA MET A 239 26.50 -9.06 13.96
C MET A 239 27.57 -10.00 14.56
N SER A 240 28.39 -10.65 13.73
CA SER A 240 29.70 -11.15 14.18
C SER A 240 30.77 -10.16 13.72
N PRO A 241 31.24 -9.21 14.57
CA PRO A 241 32.46 -8.49 14.26
C PRO A 241 33.62 -9.50 14.18
N PRO A 242 34.58 -9.35 13.25
CA PRO A 242 35.77 -10.17 13.25
C PRO A 242 36.52 -9.95 14.57
N ILE A 243 36.97 -11.08 15.11
CA ILE A 243 37.71 -11.27 16.36
C ILE A 243 38.93 -10.34 16.43
#